data_AF-A0A8J4I2C2-F1
#
_entry.id   AF-A0A8J4I2C2-F1
#
_cell.length_a   1.000
_cell.length_b   1.000
_cell.length_c   1.000
_cell.angle_alpha   90.00
_cell.angle_beta   90.00
_cell.angle_gamma   90.00
#
_symmetry.space_group_name_H-M   'P 1'
#
loop_
_entity.id
_entity.type
_entity.pdbx_description
1 polymer ?
#
loop_
_entity_poly.entity_id
_entity_poly.type
_entity_poly.pdbx_seq_one_letter_code
_entity_poly.pdbx_strand_id
1 'polypeptide(L)'
;IKPFGASFKVTPETTETEVNVRKCFRINGTDGDLIAPQSVFPSLENFKRVREERFRGQRCALWQNVSYWGCKKNVYTLRVGSSARGPVPLHYEVRGFNSLLGSHYDKYEIDYSSFSHRFPPSVFHLPEGVQCEQWPAAGPEHRIVANPMQEFVGRAPETDHVHHRLFHRYKERFGKSYGSEEEHEHRKRTFIHNMR
;
A
#
# COMPACT_ATOMS: atom_id res chain seq x y z
N ILE A 1 6.52 -23.30 8.91
CA ILE A 1 6.37 -21.94 8.33
C ILE A 1 7.64 -21.69 7.53
N LYS A 2 7.56 -21.46 6.20
CA LYS A 2 8.76 -21.10 5.42
C LYS A 2 9.32 -19.80 6.02
N PRO A 3 10.63 -19.68 6.28
CA PRO A 3 11.17 -18.70 7.24
C PRO A 3 10.90 -17.23 6.90
N PHE A 4 10.53 -16.91 5.65
CA PHE A 4 10.48 -15.53 5.15
C PHE A 4 9.12 -15.11 4.55
N GLY A 5 8.11 -15.98 4.58
CA GLY A 5 6.78 -15.70 4.00
C GLY A 5 6.72 -15.75 2.46
N ALA A 6 5.51 -15.59 1.91
CA ALA A 6 5.26 -15.54 0.48
C ALA A 6 4.01 -14.70 0.18
N SER A 7 4.01 -14.01 -0.96
CA SER A 7 2.85 -13.30 -1.50
C SER A 7 2.41 -13.95 -2.80
N PHE A 8 1.11 -13.96 -3.05
CA PHE A 8 0.50 -14.51 -4.26
C PHE A 8 -0.46 -13.49 -4.85
N LYS A 9 -0.45 -13.32 -6.17
CA LYS A 9 -1.39 -12.48 -6.89
C LYS A 9 -2.06 -13.29 -7.98
N VAL A 10 -3.38 -13.45 -7.87
CA VAL A 10 -4.21 -14.05 -8.92
C VAL A 10 -4.82 -12.91 -9.71
N THR A 11 -4.43 -12.79 -10.98
CA THR A 11 -4.85 -11.70 -11.87
C THR A 11 -5.01 -12.24 -13.29
N PRO A 12 -5.94 -11.71 -14.09
CA PRO A 12 -5.94 -11.97 -15.52
C PRO A 12 -4.66 -11.40 -16.15
N GLU A 13 -4.11 -12.12 -17.11
CA GLU A 13 -3.02 -11.68 -17.97
C GLU A 13 -3.46 -11.79 -19.44
N THR A 14 -3.07 -10.80 -20.22
CA THR A 14 -3.25 -10.77 -21.67
C THR A 14 -1.88 -10.61 -22.30
N THR A 15 -1.53 -11.52 -23.20
CA THR A 15 -0.30 -11.54 -23.99
C THR A 15 -0.64 -11.43 -25.47
N GLU A 16 0.35 -11.50 -26.36
CA GLU A 16 0.12 -11.54 -27.81
C GLU A 16 -0.68 -12.78 -28.26
N THR A 17 -0.67 -13.85 -27.45
CA THR A 17 -1.30 -15.14 -27.77
C THR A 17 -2.46 -15.53 -26.87
N GLU A 18 -2.55 -14.96 -25.66
CA GLU A 18 -3.55 -15.30 -24.65
C GLU A 18 -4.33 -14.05 -24.23
N VAL A 19 -5.66 -14.15 -24.05
CA VAL A 19 -6.50 -13.01 -23.66
C VAL A 19 -7.22 -13.31 -22.35
N ASN A 20 -7.02 -12.44 -21.35
CA ASN A 20 -7.66 -12.49 -20.03
C ASN A 20 -7.54 -13.86 -19.33
N VAL A 21 -6.42 -14.55 -19.53
CA VAL A 21 -6.19 -15.85 -18.89
C VAL A 21 -5.89 -15.63 -17.42
N ARG A 22 -6.60 -16.34 -16.55
CA ARG A 22 -6.38 -16.27 -15.10
C ARG A 22 -5.03 -16.89 -14.76
N LYS A 23 -4.06 -16.05 -14.38
CA LYS A 23 -2.72 -16.48 -13.94
C LYS A 23 -2.58 -16.28 -12.43
N CYS A 24 -1.65 -17.01 -11.84
CA CYS A 24 -1.19 -16.75 -10.48
C CYS A 24 0.32 -16.50 -10.49
N PHE A 25 0.74 -15.46 -9.79
CA PHE A 25 2.14 -15.13 -9.62
C PHE A 25 2.52 -15.19 -8.14
N ARG A 26 3.69 -15.78 -7.87
CA ARG A 26 4.22 -15.95 -6.51
C ARG A 26 5.51 -15.17 -6.32
N ILE A 27 5.61 -14.51 -5.17
CA ILE A 27 6.84 -13.87 -4.69
C ILE A 27 7.20 -14.50 -3.34
N ASN A 28 8.44 -14.96 -3.19
CA ASN A 28 8.94 -15.47 -1.91
C ASN A 28 9.72 -14.37 -1.18
N GLY A 29 9.58 -14.31 0.14
CA GLY A 29 10.44 -13.46 0.96
C GLY A 29 11.86 -14.03 1.07
N THR A 30 12.79 -13.18 1.49
CA THR A 30 14.18 -13.52 1.79
C THR A 30 14.55 -13.00 3.18
N ASP A 31 15.73 -13.37 3.68
CA ASP A 31 16.25 -12.92 4.99
C ASP A 31 16.33 -11.39 5.11
N GLY A 32 16.75 -10.71 4.04
CA GLY A 32 16.79 -9.25 3.99
C GLY A 32 15.45 -8.58 3.65
N ASP A 33 14.43 -9.34 3.28
CA ASP A 33 13.20 -8.78 2.72
C ASP A 33 11.97 -9.68 2.91
N LEU A 34 11.56 -9.81 4.18
CA LEU A 34 10.44 -10.63 4.65
C LEU A 34 9.11 -10.23 4.01
N ILE A 35 8.24 -11.21 3.78
CA ILE A 35 6.86 -10.98 3.35
C ILE A 35 5.91 -11.21 4.53
N ALA A 36 5.23 -10.14 4.94
CA ALA A 36 4.20 -10.14 5.97
C ALA A 36 2.79 -9.97 5.35
N PRO A 37 1.72 -10.34 6.08
CA PRO A 37 0.35 -10.06 5.65
C PRO A 37 0.13 -8.57 5.38
N GLN A 38 -0.54 -8.26 4.27
CA GLN A 38 -0.93 -6.91 3.90
C GLN A 38 -1.92 -6.34 4.92
N SER A 39 -1.50 -5.31 5.66
CA SER A 39 -2.42 -4.51 6.46
C SER A 39 -3.24 -3.60 5.56
N VAL A 40 -4.53 -3.48 5.86
CA VAL A 40 -5.42 -2.44 5.31
C VAL A 40 -5.61 -1.30 6.29
N PHE A 41 -4.89 -1.31 7.42
CA PHE A 41 -4.92 -0.27 8.45
C PHE A 41 -3.60 0.49 8.47
N PRO A 42 -3.65 1.80 8.76
CA PRO A 42 -2.45 2.55 9.03
C PRO A 42 -1.79 2.07 10.33
N SER A 43 -0.50 2.34 10.47
CA SER A 43 0.13 2.27 11.78
C SER A 43 -0.58 3.22 12.74
N LEU A 44 -1.03 2.72 13.88
CA LEU A 44 -1.70 3.52 14.92
C LEU A 44 -0.71 4.30 15.79
N GLU A 45 0.60 4.17 15.54
CA GLU A 45 1.60 4.97 16.24
C GLU A 45 1.34 6.47 16.00
N ASN A 46 1.49 7.27 17.07
CA ASN A 46 1.28 8.72 17.06
C ASN A 46 -0.17 9.18 16.81
N PHE A 47 -1.13 8.26 16.61
CA PHE A 47 -2.55 8.62 16.64
C PHE A 47 -2.97 8.95 18.08
N LYS A 48 -3.59 10.12 18.24
CA LYS A 48 -4.17 10.57 19.50
C LYS A 48 -5.67 10.65 19.37
N ARG A 49 -6.38 10.18 20.39
CA ARG A 49 -7.84 10.35 20.47
C ARG A 49 -8.14 11.83 20.64
N VAL A 50 -8.96 12.38 19.76
CA VAL A 50 -9.29 13.81 19.75
C VAL A 50 -10.63 14.05 20.42
N ARG A 51 -11.68 13.31 19.99
CA ARG A 51 -13.05 13.49 20.49
C ARG A 51 -13.93 12.27 20.20
N GLU A 52 -15.10 12.24 20.82
CA GLU A 52 -16.23 11.43 20.34
C GLU A 52 -17.01 12.19 19.27
N GLU A 53 -17.50 11.49 18.27
CA GLU A 53 -18.39 12.04 17.24
C GLU A 53 -19.42 11.00 16.78
N ARG A 54 -20.38 11.43 15.96
CA ARG A 54 -21.26 10.54 15.22
C ARG A 54 -20.81 10.48 13.77
N PHE A 55 -20.56 9.27 13.27
CA PHE A 55 -20.24 9.03 11.86
C PHE A 55 -21.23 7.99 11.30
N ARG A 56 -21.94 8.35 10.22
CA ARG A 56 -22.98 7.51 9.59
C ARG A 56 -24.01 6.96 10.61
N GLY A 57 -24.43 7.80 11.56
CA GLY A 57 -25.40 7.44 12.61
C GLY A 57 -24.83 6.65 13.79
N GLN A 58 -23.59 6.17 13.74
CA GLN A 58 -22.94 5.43 14.82
C GLN A 58 -22.05 6.36 15.68
N ARG A 59 -22.05 6.15 17.01
CA ARG A 59 -21.08 6.82 17.91
C ARG A 59 -19.68 6.21 17.69
N CYS A 60 -18.68 7.05 17.51
CA CYS A 60 -17.30 6.65 17.32
C CYS A 60 -16.31 7.63 17.95
N ALA A 61 -15.08 7.17 18.16
CA ALA A 61 -13.96 8.02 18.53
C ALA A 61 -13.18 8.42 17.28
N LEU A 62 -12.87 9.72 17.16
CA LEU A 62 -11.98 10.24 16.14
C LEU A 62 -10.55 10.29 16.68
N TRP A 63 -9.64 9.66 15.94
CA TRP A 63 -8.22 9.62 16.21
C TRP A 63 -7.47 10.37 15.11
N GLN A 64 -6.46 11.15 15.49
CA GLN A 64 -5.65 11.89 14.52
C GLN A 64 -4.16 11.75 14.78
N ASN A 65 -3.42 11.65 13.70
CA ASN A 65 -1.98 11.86 13.66
C ASN A 65 -1.70 13.05 12.73
N VAL A 66 -0.89 14.00 13.19
CA VAL A 66 -0.50 15.17 12.40
C VAL A 66 1.02 15.16 12.29
N SER A 67 1.52 15.16 11.06
CA SER A 67 2.95 15.28 10.80
C SER A 67 3.24 16.49 9.92
N TYR A 68 4.50 16.93 9.93
CA TYR A 68 4.98 18.03 9.11
C TYR A 68 6.17 17.55 8.27
N TRP A 69 6.19 17.96 7.01
CA TRP A 69 7.31 17.78 6.09
C TRP A 69 7.71 19.15 5.54
N GLY A 70 8.78 19.73 6.09
CA GLY A 70 9.07 21.16 5.90
C GLY A 70 7.89 22.01 6.37
N CYS A 71 7.39 22.90 5.52
CA CYS A 71 6.21 23.74 5.79
C CYS A 71 4.87 23.06 5.46
N LYS A 72 4.88 21.78 5.08
CA LYS A 72 3.67 21.06 4.64
C LYS A 72 3.11 20.22 5.78
N LYS A 73 1.83 20.39 6.08
CA LYS A 73 1.10 19.63 7.10
C LYS A 73 0.50 18.36 6.47
N ASN A 74 0.52 17.25 7.20
CA ASN A 74 -0.19 16.02 6.85
C ASN A 74 -1.10 15.67 8.02
N VAL A 75 -2.37 15.38 7.75
CA VAL A 75 -3.38 15.03 8.74
C VAL A 75 -3.94 13.67 8.36
N TYR A 76 -3.76 12.71 9.25
CA TYR A 76 -4.31 11.37 9.15
C TYR A 76 -5.44 11.27 10.18
N THR A 77 -6.62 10.88 9.75
CA THR A 77 -7.82 10.77 10.60
C THR A 77 -8.36 9.35 10.52
N LEU A 78 -8.49 8.69 11.67
CA LEU A 78 -9.10 7.37 11.78
C LEU A 78 -10.34 7.46 12.69
N ARG A 79 -11.49 7.03 12.17
CA ARG A 79 -12.74 6.90 12.93
C ARG A 79 -12.90 5.46 13.39
N VAL A 80 -13.02 5.29 14.70
CA VAL A 80 -13.10 3.98 15.35
C VAL A 80 -14.41 3.88 16.12
N GLY A 81 -15.29 3.01 15.64
CA GLY A 81 -16.52 2.63 16.32
C GLY A 81 -16.28 1.56 17.38
N SER A 82 -17.38 1.05 17.93
CA SER A 82 -17.36 -0.05 18.90
C SER A 82 -18.31 -1.16 18.47
N SER A 83 -17.91 -2.40 18.74
CA SER A 83 -18.71 -3.61 18.59
C SER A 83 -18.66 -4.43 19.89
N ALA A 84 -19.50 -5.46 20.00
CA ALA A 84 -19.47 -6.39 21.13
C ALA A 84 -18.10 -7.10 21.30
N ARG A 85 -17.25 -7.10 20.28
CA ARG A 85 -15.93 -7.76 20.29
C ARG A 85 -14.76 -6.78 20.40
N GLY A 86 -15.04 -5.49 20.52
CA GLY A 86 -14.02 -4.44 20.64
C GLY A 86 -14.12 -3.37 19.54
N PRO A 87 -13.05 -2.57 19.37
CA PRO A 87 -13.04 -1.43 18.47
C PRO A 87 -13.10 -1.87 17.01
N VAL A 88 -13.88 -1.14 16.20
CA VAL A 88 -14.02 -1.41 14.77
C VAL A 88 -13.64 -0.17 13.95
N PRO A 89 -12.79 -0.30 12.92
CA PRO A 89 -12.49 0.80 12.02
C PRO A 89 -13.75 1.10 11.20
N LEU A 90 -14.07 2.39 11.03
CA LEU A 90 -15.22 2.83 10.23
C LEU A 90 -14.76 3.58 8.98
N HIS A 91 -13.76 4.44 9.13
CA HIS A 91 -13.26 5.28 8.06
C HIS A 91 -11.85 5.78 8.35
N TYR A 92 -10.99 5.76 7.34
CA TYR A 92 -9.67 6.34 7.39
C TYR A 92 -9.53 7.40 6.30
N GLU A 93 -9.01 8.57 6.67
CA GLU A 93 -8.82 9.70 5.77
C GLU A 93 -7.38 10.19 5.89
N VAL A 94 -6.74 10.44 4.76
CA VAL A 94 -5.46 11.12 4.66
C VAL A 94 -5.69 12.44 3.96
N ARG A 95 -5.27 13.54 4.57
CA ARG A 95 -5.18 14.86 3.95
C ARG A 95 -3.77 15.35 4.09
N GLY A 96 -3.01 15.39 3.01
CA GLY A 96 -1.62 15.75 3.14
C GLY A 96 -0.93 15.96 1.81
N PHE A 97 0.27 16.55 1.91
CA PHE A 97 1.23 16.49 0.85
C PHE A 97 1.69 15.05 0.68
N ASN A 98 1.21 14.41 -0.38
CA ASN A 98 1.64 13.08 -0.72
C ASN A 98 2.94 13.14 -1.53
N SER A 99 4.00 12.48 -1.06
CA SER A 99 5.24 12.31 -1.82
C SER A 99 5.03 11.44 -3.07
N LEU A 100 3.93 10.69 -3.17
CA LEU A 100 3.58 9.92 -4.36
C LEU A 100 3.17 10.79 -5.57
N LEU A 101 2.48 11.93 -5.36
CA LEU A 101 2.04 12.83 -6.45
C LEU A 101 2.80 14.16 -6.51
N GLY A 102 3.50 14.54 -5.43
CA GLY A 102 4.59 15.53 -5.41
C GLY A 102 4.27 17.00 -5.70
N SER A 103 3.07 17.35 -6.18
CA SER A 103 2.66 18.75 -6.44
C SER A 103 1.32 19.15 -5.85
N HIS A 104 0.55 18.21 -5.30
CA HIS A 104 -0.82 18.45 -4.84
C HIS A 104 -1.03 18.01 -3.39
N TYR A 105 -2.03 18.62 -2.77
CA TYR A 105 -2.57 18.16 -1.51
C TYR A 105 -3.64 17.13 -1.85
N ASP A 106 -3.35 15.88 -1.54
CA ASP A 106 -4.25 14.79 -1.89
C ASP A 106 -5.11 14.42 -0.69
N LYS A 107 -6.33 13.98 -1.03
CA LYS A 107 -7.25 13.39 -0.08
C LYS A 107 -7.50 11.93 -0.48
N TYR A 108 -7.18 11.01 0.42
CA TYR A 108 -7.53 9.60 0.26
C TYR A 108 -8.49 9.20 1.36
N GLU A 109 -9.48 8.38 1.01
CA GLU A 109 -10.49 7.88 1.93
C GLU A 109 -10.62 6.37 1.77
N ILE A 110 -10.63 5.66 2.90
CA ILE A 110 -10.90 4.22 2.98
C ILE A 110 -12.10 4.03 3.90
N ASP A 111 -13.16 3.45 3.36
CA ASP A 111 -14.36 3.08 4.10
C ASP A 111 -14.35 1.61 4.49
N TYR A 112 -14.56 1.34 5.77
CA TYR A 112 -14.63 -0.03 6.29
C TYR A 112 -16.08 -0.37 6.59
N SER A 113 -16.66 -1.28 5.80
CA SER A 113 -18.09 -1.64 5.91
C SER A 113 -18.33 -3.01 6.57
N SER A 114 -17.44 -3.99 6.34
CA SER A 114 -17.66 -5.40 6.70
C SER A 114 -16.53 -5.98 7.56
N PHE A 115 -16.03 -5.18 8.52
CA PHE A 115 -14.92 -5.59 9.38
C PHE A 115 -15.33 -6.71 10.36
N SER A 116 -14.46 -7.70 10.51
CA SER A 116 -14.61 -8.78 11.50
C SER A 116 -13.29 -9.03 12.22
N HIS A 117 -13.37 -9.21 13.55
CA HIS A 117 -12.24 -9.65 14.38
C HIS A 117 -11.85 -11.12 14.16
N ARG A 118 -12.62 -11.87 13.36
CA ARG A 118 -12.35 -13.27 13.03
C ARG A 118 -12.35 -13.45 11.52
N PHE A 119 -11.35 -14.16 11.04
CA PHE A 119 -11.24 -14.61 9.67
C PHE A 119 -10.81 -16.08 9.66
N PRO A 120 -11.25 -16.88 8.69
CA PRO A 120 -10.81 -18.26 8.58
C PRO A 120 -9.36 -18.32 8.08
N PRO A 121 -8.50 -19.22 8.58
CA PRO A 121 -7.11 -19.33 8.10
C PRO A 121 -6.99 -19.62 6.59
N SER A 122 -8.02 -20.22 6.00
CA SER A 122 -8.08 -20.56 4.58
C SER A 122 -7.97 -19.35 3.64
N VAL A 123 -8.18 -18.12 4.12
CA VAL A 123 -7.97 -16.90 3.30
C VAL A 123 -6.52 -16.72 2.83
N PHE A 124 -5.55 -17.36 3.50
CA PHE A 124 -4.15 -17.36 3.10
C PHE A 124 -3.76 -18.54 2.22
N HIS A 125 -4.69 -19.46 1.96
CA HIS A 125 -4.45 -20.59 1.07
C HIS A 125 -4.72 -20.18 -0.37
N LEU A 126 -3.92 -20.72 -1.29
CA LEU A 126 -4.20 -20.60 -2.72
C LEU A 126 -5.51 -21.33 -3.06
N PRO A 127 -6.32 -20.80 -3.97
CA PRO A 127 -7.50 -21.52 -4.46
C PRO A 127 -7.09 -22.86 -5.09
N GLU A 128 -7.93 -23.88 -4.91
CA GLU A 128 -7.69 -25.18 -5.53
C GLU A 128 -7.57 -25.07 -7.05
N GLY A 129 -6.66 -25.85 -7.64
CA GLY A 129 -6.39 -25.86 -9.07
C GLY A 129 -5.56 -24.68 -9.59
N VAL A 130 -5.13 -23.74 -8.74
CA VAL A 130 -4.27 -22.62 -9.12
C VAL A 130 -2.80 -22.99 -8.89
N GLN A 131 -2.05 -23.14 -9.99
CA GLN A 131 -0.58 -23.20 -9.96
C GLN A 131 -0.02 -21.81 -10.13
N CYS A 132 0.92 -21.42 -9.28
CA CYS A 132 1.52 -20.09 -9.34
C CYS A 132 2.90 -20.15 -9.97
N GLU A 133 3.10 -19.31 -10.97
CA GLU A 133 4.36 -19.13 -11.66
C GLU A 133 5.21 -18.10 -10.91
N GLN A 134 6.53 -18.14 -11.16
CA GLN A 134 7.39 -17.05 -10.74
C GLN A 134 7.19 -15.89 -11.70
N TRP A 135 7.26 -14.66 -11.18
CA TRP A 135 7.19 -13.50 -12.05
C TRP A 135 8.34 -13.50 -13.08
N PRO A 136 8.10 -13.18 -14.36
CA PRO A 136 9.09 -13.28 -15.44
C PRO A 136 10.38 -12.48 -15.22
N ALA A 137 10.33 -11.40 -14.43
CA ALA A 137 11.49 -10.58 -14.12
C ALA A 137 11.63 -10.41 -12.59
N ALA A 138 12.63 -10.97 -11.94
CA ALA A 138 12.84 -10.79 -10.50
C ALA A 138 13.24 -9.33 -10.17
N GLY A 139 12.25 -8.44 -10.05
CA GLY A 139 12.41 -7.02 -9.75
C GLY A 139 11.69 -6.62 -8.46
N PRO A 140 12.25 -5.70 -7.65
CA PRO A 140 11.60 -5.18 -6.45
C PRO A 140 10.25 -4.48 -6.73
N GLU A 141 10.00 -4.09 -7.98
CA GLU A 141 8.72 -3.53 -8.47
C GLU A 141 7.54 -4.47 -8.23
N HIS A 142 7.75 -5.79 -8.24
CA HIS A 142 6.68 -6.77 -8.05
C HIS A 142 6.07 -6.74 -6.64
N ARG A 143 6.80 -6.20 -5.66
CA ARG A 143 6.27 -6.03 -4.30
C ARG A 143 5.20 -4.94 -4.25
N ILE A 144 5.35 -3.87 -5.02
CA ILE A 144 4.35 -2.81 -5.16
C ILE A 144 3.08 -3.40 -5.78
N VAL A 145 3.25 -4.13 -6.87
CA VAL A 145 2.15 -4.78 -7.61
C VAL A 145 1.41 -5.81 -6.75
N ALA A 146 2.10 -6.44 -5.79
CA ALA A 146 1.55 -7.44 -4.89
C ALA A 146 0.89 -6.86 -3.62
N ASN A 147 1.15 -5.59 -3.27
CA ASN A 147 0.58 -4.94 -2.08
C ASN A 147 0.24 -3.46 -2.35
N PRO A 148 -0.77 -3.17 -3.18
CA PRO A 148 -1.14 -1.79 -3.50
C PRO A 148 -1.64 -1.00 -2.29
N MET A 149 -2.24 -1.66 -1.28
CA MET A 149 -2.73 -0.95 -0.08
C MET A 149 -1.62 -0.32 0.75
N GLN A 150 -0.40 -0.85 0.70
CA GLN A 150 0.73 -0.32 1.47
C GLN A 150 1.04 1.15 1.13
N GLU A 151 0.74 1.60 -0.08
CA GLU A 151 0.92 3.00 -0.46
C GLU A 151 -0.13 3.95 0.13
N PHE A 152 -1.30 3.43 0.51
CA PHE A 152 -2.39 4.23 1.07
C PHE A 152 -2.39 4.24 2.60
N VAL A 153 -1.94 3.14 3.21
CA VAL A 153 -1.97 2.97 4.67
C VAL A 153 -0.57 2.93 5.30
N GLY A 154 0.46 2.66 4.51
CA GLY A 154 1.85 2.68 4.97
C GLY A 154 2.34 4.10 5.25
N ARG A 155 3.47 4.19 5.96
CA ARG A 155 4.09 5.49 6.22
C ARG A 155 4.80 5.99 4.98
N ALA A 156 4.58 7.26 4.65
CA ALA A 156 5.23 7.93 3.52
C ALA A 156 6.76 7.74 3.42
N PRO A 157 7.57 7.73 4.52
CA PRO A 157 9.02 7.52 4.42
C PRO A 157 9.39 6.10 3.96
N GLU A 158 8.66 5.08 4.42
CA GLU A 158 8.95 3.69 4.04
C GLU A 158 8.65 3.44 2.56
N THR A 159 7.53 3.98 2.08
CA THR A 159 7.14 3.90 0.66
C THR A 159 8.06 4.74 -0.22
N ASP A 160 8.43 5.96 0.18
CA ASP A 160 9.33 6.81 -0.62
C ASP A 160 10.73 6.20 -0.75
N HIS A 161 11.26 5.55 0.30
CA HIS A 161 12.55 4.85 0.22
C HIS A 161 12.54 3.68 -0.77
N VAL A 162 11.41 3.00 -0.91
CA VAL A 162 11.23 1.93 -1.91
C VAL A 162 11.16 2.54 -3.31
N HIS A 163 10.30 3.54 -3.52
CA HIS A 163 10.16 4.21 -4.81
C HIS A 163 11.46 4.85 -5.30
N HIS A 164 12.21 5.50 -4.41
CA HIS A 164 13.49 6.11 -4.72
C HIS A 164 14.52 5.07 -5.19
N ARG A 165 14.64 3.94 -4.47
CA ARG A 165 15.54 2.84 -4.88
C ARG A 165 15.15 2.23 -6.23
N LEU A 166 13.87 2.05 -6.49
CA LEU A 166 13.37 1.53 -7.76
C LEU A 166 13.70 2.45 -8.93
N PHE A 167 13.39 3.74 -8.77
CA PHE A 167 13.69 4.73 -9.78
C PHE A 167 15.19 4.85 -10.03
N HIS A 168 16.02 4.79 -8.99
CA HIS A 168 17.48 4.76 -9.12
C HIS A 168 17.95 3.59 -10.00
N ARG A 169 17.48 2.37 -9.69
CA ARG A 169 17.83 1.17 -10.46
C ARG A 169 17.36 1.24 -11.91
N TYR A 170 16.18 1.81 -12.15
CA TYR A 170 15.67 2.06 -13.51
C TYR A 170 16.61 3.00 -14.29
N LYS A 171 17.05 4.11 -13.66
CA LYS A 171 17.99 5.03 -14.31
C LYS A 171 19.31 4.35 -14.66
N GLU A 172 19.90 3.60 -13.73
CA GLU A 172 21.16 2.89 -13.97
C GLU A 172 21.03 1.86 -15.10
N ARG A 173 19.97 1.05 -15.08
CA ARG A 173 19.74 0.00 -16.07
C ARG A 173 19.59 0.54 -17.49
N PHE A 174 18.96 1.71 -17.64
CA PHE A 174 18.65 2.31 -18.94
C PHE A 174 19.49 3.54 -19.26
N GLY A 175 20.55 3.81 -18.49
CA GLY A 175 21.45 4.96 -18.68
C GLY A 175 20.73 6.31 -18.70
N LYS A 176 19.72 6.50 -17.85
CA LYS A 176 18.93 7.75 -17.81
C LYS A 176 19.59 8.79 -16.92
N SER A 177 19.82 9.98 -17.47
CA SER A 177 20.18 11.20 -16.74
C SER A 177 19.18 12.30 -17.07
N TYR A 178 18.93 13.20 -16.11
CA TYR A 178 17.97 14.30 -16.26
C TYR A 178 18.70 15.63 -16.04
N GLY A 179 18.33 16.65 -16.80
CA GLY A 179 19.07 17.91 -16.87
C GLY A 179 18.83 18.85 -15.67
N SER A 180 17.76 18.62 -14.93
CA SER A 180 17.42 19.40 -13.72
C SER A 180 16.78 18.51 -12.65
N GLU A 181 16.79 19.00 -11.41
CA GLU A 181 16.09 18.36 -10.29
C GLU A 181 14.58 18.30 -10.54
N GLU A 182 14.02 19.34 -11.16
CA GLU A 182 12.60 19.42 -11.51
C GLU A 182 12.21 18.34 -12.53
N GLU A 183 13.05 18.13 -13.54
CA GLU A 183 12.86 17.05 -14.52
C GLU A 183 13.01 15.69 -13.83
N HIS A 184 14.02 15.50 -13.00
CA HIS A 184 14.23 14.25 -12.27
C HIS A 184 13.02 13.89 -11.42
N GLU A 185 12.53 14.82 -10.60
CA GLU A 185 11.35 14.62 -9.77
C GLU A 185 10.08 14.40 -10.61
N HIS A 186 9.93 15.07 -11.76
CA HIS A 186 8.84 14.79 -12.70
C HIS A 186 8.90 13.36 -13.25
N ARG A 187 10.09 12.90 -13.65
CA ARG A 187 10.29 11.55 -14.21
C ARG A 187 10.14 10.46 -13.15
N LYS A 188 10.62 10.71 -11.93
CA LYS A 188 10.41 9.83 -10.76
C LYS A 188 8.92 9.62 -10.53
N ARG A 189 8.13 10.70 -10.54
CA ARG A 189 6.67 10.64 -10.38
C ARG A 189 6.01 9.80 -11.47
N THR A 190 6.29 10.10 -12.74
CA THR A 190 5.72 9.34 -13.87
C THR A 190 6.08 7.86 -13.81
N PHE A 191 7.32 7.54 -13.40
CA PHE A 191 7.74 6.16 -13.20
C PHE A 191 6.91 5.45 -12.12
N ILE A 192 6.72 6.07 -10.97
CA ILE A 192 5.92 5.50 -9.87
C ILE A 192 4.46 5.30 -10.29
N HIS A 193 3.89 6.28 -10.99
CA HIS A 193 2.53 6.18 -11.52
C HIS A 193 2.33 4.99 -12.45
N ASN A 194 3.29 4.72 -13.32
CA ASN A 194 3.21 3.63 -14.28
C ASN A 194 3.45 2.24 -13.67
N MET A 195 3.84 2.15 -12.39
CA MET A 195 3.95 0.87 -11.68
C MET A 195 2.60 0.37 -11.12
N ARG A 196 1.52 1.15 -11.26
CA ARG A 196 0.18 0.85 -10.75
C ARG A 196 -0.72 0.27 -11.82
#